data_AF-B3CAL5-F1
#
_entry.id   AF-B3CAL5-F1
#
_cell.length_a   1.000
_cell.length_b   1.000
_cell.length_c   1.000
_cell.angle_alpha   90.00
_cell.angle_beta   90.00
_cell.angle_gamma   90.00
#
_symmetry.space_group_name_H-M   'P 1'
#
loop_
_entity.id
_entity.type
_entity.pdbx_description
1 polymer ?
#
loop_
_entity_poly.entity_id
_entity_poly.type
_entity_poly.pdbx_seq_one_letter_code
_entity_poly.pdbx_strand_id
1 'polypeptide(L)'
;MTKKLYLPLLMALVVALSSCSSKMGELSSDYFTVTPQVLEAIGGKVPATINGKFPEKYFNKKAVVEVTPVLKWNGGEAKGQPAVFQGEKVEGNDQTISYKMGGNYTMKTSFDYVPEMAKSELYLEFKATIGKKTVTIPAVKVADGVISTSEMIGQTLGSANPANGDDAFQRIIKEKHDANIMFLIQQANVRASELKTAKEFNEEVKNIDGAVNKKISNIEISAYASPDGGVSLNTKLAENRQDNTAKVINQNLKKSKVDAAIDTKYTAQDWQGFQELVSKSNIQDKELILRVLSMYSDPEQREQEIKNISSVYKNLADDILPQLRRSRLTLNYEIIGKSDEEIASLAASDPKQLNIEELLYATTLTNDPAKQEVIFTKATQIYPNDFRAYNNLGKLAYQAGNLDKAESYFKKAASIKDAPEVNMNLGLIALTKGDKAAAESYLSKASGAKELNEALGNLYIAQGQYDRAVSAFGDTKTNSAALAQILAKDYNKAKNTLASVAKPDAYTDYLMAVLGARTNNASMVTSSLKNAVAKEPSLAKKAASDLEFAKYFTNAEFMSIAQ
;
A
#
# COMPACT_ATOMS: atom_id res chain seq x y z
N MET A 1 0.62 46.49 30.92
CA MET A 1 0.35 47.84 30.36
C MET A 1 1.68 48.49 30.02
N THR A 2 2.07 48.51 28.74
CA THR A 2 3.10 49.43 28.24
C THR A 2 2.92 49.52 26.73
N LYS A 3 2.72 50.76 26.26
CA LYS A 3 2.21 51.14 24.94
C LYS A 3 3.29 50.97 23.87
N LYS A 4 2.89 50.42 22.72
CA LYS A 4 3.63 50.53 21.46
C LYS A 4 3.67 52.01 21.05
N LEU A 5 4.87 52.57 20.97
CA LEU A 5 5.11 53.88 20.38
C LEU A 5 5.15 53.70 18.86
N TYR A 6 4.16 54.24 18.17
CA TYR A 6 4.24 54.53 16.74
C TYR A 6 5.16 55.75 16.57
N LEU A 7 6.30 55.57 15.90
CA LEU A 7 7.14 56.67 15.44
C LEU A 7 7.00 56.76 13.91
N PRO A 8 6.57 57.91 13.36
CA PRO A 8 6.49 58.11 11.92
C PRO A 8 7.91 58.43 11.42
N LEU A 9 8.55 57.50 10.72
CA LEU A 9 9.79 57.81 10.01
C LEU A 9 9.45 58.51 8.69
N LEU A 10 10.02 59.71 8.54
CA LEU A 10 9.84 60.65 7.44
C LEU A 10 9.80 59.99 6.06
N MET A 11 8.80 60.39 5.26
CA MET A 11 8.89 60.39 3.80
C MET A 11 10.11 61.23 3.38
N ALA A 12 11.21 60.57 3.07
CA ALA A 12 12.23 61.16 2.21
C ALA A 12 11.67 61.16 0.79
N LEU A 13 11.01 62.27 0.42
CA LEU A 13 10.67 62.58 -0.95
C LEU A 13 11.98 62.73 -1.73
N VAL A 14 12.44 61.66 -2.40
CA VAL A 14 13.52 61.78 -3.38
C VAL A 14 12.94 62.52 -4.57
N VAL A 15 13.07 63.85 -4.54
CA VAL A 15 12.85 64.69 -5.70
C VAL A 15 13.95 64.36 -6.70
N ALA A 16 13.64 63.48 -7.66
CA ALA A 16 14.46 63.23 -8.83
C ALA A 16 14.51 64.51 -9.69
N LEU A 17 15.47 65.38 -9.41
CA LEU A 17 15.82 66.50 -10.28
C LEU A 17 16.47 65.95 -11.56
N SER A 18 15.79 66.26 -12.66
CA SER A 18 16.13 66.07 -14.06
C SER A 18 17.62 66.11 -14.41
N SER A 19 18.09 65.06 -15.07
CA SER A 19 19.15 65.13 -16.07
C SER A 19 18.78 64.24 -17.25
N CYS A 20 18.72 64.81 -18.45
CA CYS A 20 18.61 64.07 -19.70
C CYS A 20 19.82 63.13 -19.83
N SER A 21 19.63 61.84 -19.60
CA SER A 21 20.52 60.85 -20.20
C SER A 21 19.73 59.61 -20.60
N SER A 22 19.97 59.20 -21.83
CA SER A 22 19.45 58.04 -22.54
C SER A 22 19.86 56.70 -21.93
N LYS A 23 20.19 56.64 -20.63
CA LYS A 23 20.75 55.48 -19.94
C LYS A 23 19.68 54.82 -19.07
N MET A 24 19.36 53.56 -19.39
CA MET A 24 18.60 52.68 -18.51
C MET A 24 19.49 52.31 -17.32
N GLY A 25 19.11 52.73 -16.12
CA GLY A 25 19.89 52.57 -14.88
C GLY A 25 19.37 51.47 -13.96
N GLU A 26 19.80 51.50 -12.70
CA GLU A 26 19.36 50.56 -11.65
C GLU A 26 17.84 50.57 -11.45
N LEU A 27 17.28 49.39 -11.16
CA LEU A 27 15.88 49.20 -10.84
C LEU A 27 15.74 48.85 -9.35
N SER A 28 14.82 49.52 -8.65
CA SER A 28 14.48 49.16 -7.27
C SER A 28 13.85 47.76 -7.23
N SER A 29 14.12 47.02 -6.15
CA SER A 29 13.42 45.77 -5.83
C SER A 29 11.90 45.95 -5.71
N ASP A 30 11.42 47.16 -5.37
CA ASP A 30 9.99 47.48 -5.25
C ASP A 30 9.20 47.35 -6.56
N TYR A 31 9.91 47.28 -7.70
CA TYR A 31 9.29 47.04 -9.00
C TYR A 31 9.03 45.56 -9.29
N PHE A 32 9.39 44.67 -8.37
CA PHE A 32 9.27 43.23 -8.54
C PHE A 32 8.54 42.62 -7.36
N THR A 33 7.64 41.68 -7.66
CA THR A 33 7.02 40.83 -6.66
C THR A 33 7.17 39.38 -7.07
N VAL A 34 7.54 38.52 -6.13
CA VAL A 34 7.71 37.08 -6.35
C VAL A 34 6.65 36.34 -5.55
N THR A 35 6.01 35.36 -6.17
CA THR A 35 5.04 34.47 -5.56
C THR A 35 5.51 33.01 -5.71
N PRO A 36 5.71 32.27 -4.61
CA PRO A 36 5.65 32.75 -3.21
C PRO A 36 6.79 33.72 -2.86
N GLN A 37 6.59 34.56 -1.84
CA GLN A 37 7.58 35.59 -1.44
C GLN A 37 8.86 34.98 -0.86
N VAL A 38 8.71 33.89 -0.12
CA VAL A 38 9.80 32.96 0.25
C VAL A 38 9.62 31.75 -0.66
N LEU A 39 10.65 31.37 -1.41
CA LEU A 39 10.50 30.25 -2.33
C LEU A 39 10.30 28.95 -1.56
N GLU A 40 9.63 27.99 -2.17
CA GLU A 40 9.35 26.68 -1.57
C GLU A 40 9.59 25.59 -2.61
N ALA A 41 10.23 24.51 -2.19
CA ALA A 41 10.38 23.32 -3.02
C ALA A 41 9.06 22.55 -3.05
N ILE A 42 8.65 22.10 -4.23
CA ILE A 42 7.44 21.32 -4.47
C ILE A 42 7.81 20.21 -5.45
N GLY A 43 7.81 18.97 -4.98
CA GLY A 43 8.08 17.80 -5.81
C GLY A 43 9.44 17.81 -6.49
N GLY A 44 10.49 18.32 -5.84
CA GLY A 44 11.84 18.45 -6.39
C GLY A 44 12.04 19.67 -7.30
N LYS A 45 11.09 20.60 -7.34
CA LYS A 45 11.16 21.83 -8.13
C LYS A 45 10.95 23.07 -7.26
N VAL A 46 11.53 24.19 -7.64
CA VAL A 46 11.31 25.50 -7.00
C VAL A 46 10.54 26.40 -7.98
N PRO A 47 9.19 26.34 -8.00
CA PRO A 47 8.38 27.20 -8.85
C PRO A 47 8.34 28.63 -8.30
N ALA A 48 8.42 29.62 -9.18
CA ALA A 48 8.24 31.02 -8.84
C ALA A 48 7.49 31.76 -9.94
N THR A 49 6.58 32.65 -9.55
CA THR A 49 5.97 33.64 -10.45
C THR A 49 6.49 35.01 -10.10
N ILE A 50 7.11 35.68 -11.07
CA ILE A 50 7.73 36.99 -10.93
C ILE A 50 6.88 37.99 -11.68
N ASN A 51 6.33 38.97 -11.00
CA ASN A 51 5.68 40.12 -11.64
C ASN A 51 6.62 41.31 -11.58
N GLY A 52 7.06 41.77 -12.74
CA GLY A 52 7.97 42.91 -12.86
C GLY A 52 7.29 44.12 -13.48
N LYS A 53 7.78 45.31 -13.11
CA LYS A 53 7.34 46.59 -13.65
C LYS A 53 8.53 47.39 -14.15
N PHE A 54 8.48 47.80 -15.41
CA PHE A 54 9.32 48.88 -15.89
C PHE A 54 8.63 50.22 -15.59
N PRO A 55 9.27 51.14 -14.83
CA PRO A 55 8.65 52.39 -14.45
C PRO A 55 8.42 53.34 -15.64
N GLU A 56 7.54 54.32 -15.44
CA GLU A 56 7.34 55.41 -16.40
C GLU A 56 8.66 56.12 -16.69
N LYS A 57 8.87 56.51 -17.94
CA LYS A 57 10.07 57.24 -18.42
C LYS A 57 11.39 56.49 -18.22
N TYR A 58 11.36 55.17 -18.05
CA TYR A 58 12.57 54.34 -17.89
C TYR A 58 12.97 53.62 -19.18
N PHE A 59 12.04 52.91 -19.82
CA PHE A 59 12.36 52.00 -20.94
C PHE A 59 12.68 52.78 -22.22
N ASN A 60 13.96 52.82 -22.63
CA ASN A 60 14.36 53.61 -23.80
C ASN A 60 13.70 53.10 -25.08
N LYS A 61 13.19 54.03 -25.90
CA LYS A 61 12.44 53.71 -27.14
C LYS A 61 13.22 52.82 -28.11
N LYS A 62 14.55 52.84 -28.11
CA LYS A 62 15.40 52.00 -28.99
C LYS A 62 16.07 50.83 -28.24
N ALA A 63 15.59 50.51 -27.04
CA ALA A 63 16.18 49.45 -26.23
C ALA A 63 15.60 48.08 -26.51
N VAL A 64 16.44 47.06 -26.36
CA VAL A 64 16.05 45.66 -26.17
C VAL A 64 16.62 45.21 -24.83
N VAL A 65 15.77 44.67 -23.96
CA VAL A 65 16.14 44.19 -22.63
C VAL A 65 15.72 42.74 -22.49
N GLU A 66 16.70 41.87 -22.31
CA GLU A 66 16.50 40.49 -21.88
C GLU A 66 16.58 40.44 -20.35
N VAL A 67 15.57 39.85 -19.72
CA VAL A 67 15.47 39.63 -18.28
C VAL A 67 15.58 38.13 -18.01
N THR A 68 16.53 37.73 -17.17
CA THR A 68 16.76 36.32 -16.82
C THR A 68 16.62 36.12 -15.32
N PRO A 69 15.73 35.24 -14.85
CA PRO A 69 15.68 34.85 -13.44
C PRO A 69 16.82 33.87 -13.14
N VAL A 70 17.61 34.18 -12.12
CA VAL A 70 18.78 33.39 -11.71
C VAL A 70 18.71 33.11 -10.22
N LEU A 71 18.54 31.85 -9.85
CA LEU A 71 18.59 31.40 -8.46
C LEU A 71 20.05 31.09 -8.12
N LYS A 72 20.62 31.81 -7.14
CA LYS A 72 22.04 31.72 -6.76
C LYS A 72 22.20 31.17 -5.36
N TRP A 73 23.19 30.33 -5.14
CA TRP A 73 23.58 29.82 -3.82
C TRP A 73 25.09 29.71 -3.73
N ASN A 74 25.62 29.40 -2.54
CA ASN A 74 27.05 29.20 -2.41
C ASN A 74 27.51 27.96 -3.21
N GLY A 75 28.31 28.18 -4.25
CA GLY A 75 28.84 27.11 -5.11
C GLY A 75 28.06 26.84 -6.39
N GLY A 76 26.98 27.59 -6.70
CA GLY A 76 26.27 27.41 -7.97
C GLY A 76 25.17 28.42 -8.26
N GLU A 77 24.65 28.35 -9.49
CA GLU A 77 23.47 29.09 -9.93
C GLU A 77 22.63 28.25 -10.90
N ALA A 78 21.32 28.52 -10.94
CA ALA A 78 20.39 27.95 -11.91
C ALA A 78 19.68 29.10 -12.65
N LYS A 79 19.64 29.03 -13.98
CA LYS A 79 19.01 30.05 -14.84
C LYS A 79 17.67 29.56 -15.35
N GLY A 80 16.66 30.41 -15.22
CA GLY A 80 15.35 30.17 -15.83
C GLY A 80 15.31 30.69 -17.26
N GLN A 81 14.16 30.53 -17.89
CA GLN A 81 13.94 31.01 -19.26
C GLN A 81 13.92 32.56 -19.28
N PRO A 82 14.71 33.19 -20.16
CA PRO A 82 14.71 34.64 -20.28
C PRO A 82 13.43 35.16 -20.97
N ALA A 83 13.05 36.39 -20.65
CA ALA A 83 12.02 37.14 -21.38
C ALA A 83 12.65 38.38 -22.02
N VAL A 84 12.28 38.67 -23.26
CA VAL A 84 12.80 39.81 -24.01
C VAL A 84 11.70 40.87 -24.16
N PHE A 85 12.09 42.11 -23.92
CA PHE A 85 11.24 43.29 -24.03
C PHE A 85 11.90 44.30 -24.95
N GLN A 86 11.09 45.03 -25.72
CA GLN A 86 11.58 45.99 -26.70
C GLN A 86 10.92 47.37 -26.55
N GLY A 87 11.63 48.42 -26.95
CA GLY A 87 11.10 49.79 -26.95
C GLY A 87 10.29 50.11 -28.20
N GLU A 88 9.46 51.16 -28.13
CA GLU A 88 8.52 51.60 -29.18
C GLU A 88 9.15 51.90 -30.58
N LYS A 89 10.48 52.00 -30.68
CA LYS A 89 11.22 52.27 -31.93
C LYS A 89 12.15 51.11 -32.33
N VAL A 90 11.98 49.94 -31.73
CA VAL A 90 12.65 48.70 -32.16
C VAL A 90 11.70 47.93 -33.06
N GLU A 91 12.20 47.49 -34.21
CA GLU A 91 11.48 46.58 -35.09
C GLU A 91 11.70 45.14 -34.60
N GLY A 92 10.62 44.46 -34.21
CA GLY A 92 10.65 43.12 -33.63
C GLY A 92 9.29 42.67 -33.11
N ASN A 93 9.19 41.42 -32.68
CA ASN A 93 7.95 40.80 -32.19
C ASN A 93 7.90 40.64 -30.67
N ASP A 94 8.90 41.15 -29.94
CA ASP A 94 8.94 41.08 -28.49
C ASP A 94 7.92 42.03 -27.84
N GLN A 95 7.62 41.80 -26.56
CA GLN A 95 6.67 42.65 -25.84
C GLN A 95 7.18 44.10 -25.81
N THR A 96 6.39 45.02 -26.38
CA THR A 96 6.75 46.43 -26.46
C THR A 96 6.41 47.16 -25.17
N ILE A 97 7.39 47.88 -24.61
CA ILE A 97 7.25 48.70 -23.39
C ILE A 97 7.25 50.18 -23.76
N SER A 98 6.21 50.90 -23.32
CA SER A 98 6.11 52.34 -23.60
C SER A 98 7.11 53.12 -22.76
N TYR A 99 7.87 54.02 -23.38
CA TYR A 99 8.72 54.94 -22.62
C TYR A 99 7.88 55.82 -21.69
N LYS A 100 6.71 56.30 -22.14
CA LYS A 100 5.90 57.22 -21.34
C LYS A 100 5.21 56.51 -20.18
N MET A 101 4.58 55.36 -20.46
CA MET A 101 3.70 54.67 -19.52
C MET A 101 4.40 53.54 -18.73
N GLY A 102 5.62 53.15 -19.12
CA GLY A 102 6.26 51.94 -18.60
C GLY A 102 5.55 50.67 -19.09
N GLY A 103 5.67 49.59 -18.33
CA GLY A 103 4.98 48.34 -18.61
C GLY A 103 5.12 47.31 -17.51
N ASN A 104 4.16 46.40 -17.43
CA ASN A 104 4.18 45.27 -16.51
C ASN A 104 4.38 43.97 -17.28
N TYR A 105 4.96 42.98 -16.62
CA TYR A 105 5.12 41.64 -17.17
C TYR A 105 5.07 40.59 -16.07
N THR A 106 4.79 39.35 -16.47
CA THR A 106 4.78 38.19 -15.57
C THR A 106 5.65 37.11 -16.18
N MET A 107 6.57 36.57 -15.39
CA MET A 107 7.41 35.42 -15.74
C MET A 107 7.09 34.26 -14.80
N LYS A 108 6.90 33.07 -15.37
CA LYS A 108 6.86 31.82 -14.61
C LYS A 108 8.20 31.12 -14.79
N THR A 109 8.85 30.77 -13.71
CA THR A 109 10.10 30.00 -13.72
C THR A 109 9.98 28.81 -12.78
N SER A 110 10.79 27.79 -13.02
CA SER A 110 10.92 26.62 -12.16
C SER A 110 12.33 26.08 -12.25
N PHE A 111 12.95 25.85 -11.11
CA PHE A 111 14.32 25.32 -11.00
C PHE A 111 14.28 23.91 -10.42
N ASP A 112 15.19 23.02 -10.82
CA ASP A 112 15.41 21.76 -10.12
C ASP A 112 15.99 22.03 -8.73
N TYR A 113 15.39 21.47 -7.69
CA TYR A 113 15.87 21.66 -6.34
C TYR A 113 17.18 20.89 -6.09
N VAL A 114 18.13 21.55 -5.44
CA VAL A 114 19.28 20.90 -4.81
C VAL A 114 19.41 21.36 -3.35
N PRO A 115 19.96 20.54 -2.43
CA PRO A 115 20.02 20.86 -0.99
C PRO A 115 20.64 22.22 -0.66
N GLU A 116 21.64 22.66 -1.43
CA GLU A 116 22.35 23.93 -1.25
C GLU A 116 21.44 25.14 -1.47
N MET A 117 20.31 24.99 -2.18
CA MET A 117 19.33 26.05 -2.39
C MET A 117 18.63 26.50 -1.12
N ALA A 118 18.76 25.78 0.01
CA ALA A 118 18.25 26.24 1.30
C ALA A 118 18.79 27.65 1.67
N LYS A 119 20.04 27.95 1.25
CA LYS A 119 20.66 29.29 1.34
C LYS A 119 20.86 29.88 -0.05
N SER A 120 19.76 30.14 -0.74
CA SER A 120 19.77 30.78 -2.05
C SER A 120 19.15 32.17 -2.05
N GLU A 121 19.33 32.89 -3.14
CA GLU A 121 18.72 34.19 -3.42
C GLU A 121 18.32 34.22 -4.88
N LEU A 122 17.10 34.69 -5.18
CA LEU A 122 16.64 34.85 -6.55
C LEU A 122 16.97 36.25 -7.04
N TYR A 123 17.69 36.32 -8.16
CA TYR A 123 18.03 37.55 -8.84
C TYR A 123 17.32 37.65 -10.19
N LEU A 124 17.03 38.88 -10.62
CA LEU A 124 16.79 39.21 -12.01
C LEU A 124 18.05 39.81 -12.60
N GLU A 125 18.62 39.15 -13.60
CA GLU A 125 19.73 39.66 -14.39
C GLU A 125 19.19 40.31 -15.67
N PHE A 126 19.87 41.36 -16.11
CA PHE A 126 19.43 42.18 -17.22
C PHE A 126 20.53 42.31 -18.26
N LYS A 127 20.20 42.00 -19.51
CA LYS A 127 21.05 42.27 -20.67
C LYS A 127 20.33 43.27 -21.56
N ALA A 128 20.79 44.52 -21.51
CA ALA A 128 20.18 45.61 -22.25
C ALA A 128 21.08 46.14 -23.37
N THR A 129 20.47 46.45 -24.51
CA THR A 129 21.12 47.16 -25.63
C THR A 129 20.27 48.34 -26.06
N ILE A 130 20.89 49.43 -26.50
CA ILE A 130 20.23 50.58 -27.12
C ILE A 130 20.86 50.77 -28.50
N GLY A 131 20.14 50.37 -29.54
CA GLY A 131 20.74 50.18 -30.87
C GLY A 131 21.90 49.18 -30.80
N LYS A 132 23.13 49.62 -31.13
CA LYS A 132 24.33 48.76 -31.09
C LYS A 132 25.12 48.81 -29.78
N LYS A 133 24.69 49.62 -28.79
CA LYS A 133 25.44 49.83 -27.54
C LYS A 133 24.85 48.99 -26.43
N THR A 134 25.67 48.21 -25.73
CA THR A 134 25.30 47.52 -24.50
C THR A 134 25.16 48.52 -23.36
N VAL A 135 24.13 48.33 -22.53
CA VAL A 135 23.87 49.10 -21.31
C VAL A 135 23.83 48.15 -20.14
N THR A 136 24.55 48.50 -19.07
CA THR A 136 24.56 47.72 -17.83
C THR A 136 23.38 48.14 -16.96
N ILE A 137 22.54 47.17 -16.61
CA ILE A 137 21.53 47.30 -15.56
C ILE A 137 21.95 46.30 -14.47
N PRO A 138 22.21 46.75 -13.23
CA PRO A 138 22.56 45.86 -12.11
C PRO A 138 21.50 44.78 -11.89
N ALA A 139 21.96 43.59 -11.47
CA ALA A 139 21.04 42.52 -11.09
C ALA A 139 20.26 42.93 -9.82
N VAL A 140 18.99 42.57 -9.77
CA VAL A 140 18.10 42.93 -8.64
C VAL A 140 17.73 41.66 -7.89
N LYS A 141 18.00 41.62 -6.59
CA LYS A 141 17.52 40.56 -5.70
C LYS A 141 16.02 40.72 -5.50
N VAL A 142 15.26 39.65 -5.73
CA VAL A 142 13.78 39.67 -5.73
C VAL A 142 13.14 38.65 -4.80
N ALA A 143 13.85 37.62 -4.34
CA ALA A 143 13.38 36.70 -3.30
C ALA A 143 14.54 36.06 -2.51
N ASP A 144 14.20 35.53 -1.34
CA ASP A 144 15.11 34.89 -0.39
C ASP A 144 14.83 33.39 -0.25
N GLY A 145 15.90 32.59 -0.35
CA GLY A 145 16.05 31.15 -0.09
C GLY A 145 14.91 30.24 -0.50
N VAL A 146 15.01 28.97 -0.10
CA VAL A 146 14.01 27.94 -0.43
C VAL A 146 13.65 27.17 0.83
N ILE A 147 12.36 27.20 1.21
CA ILE A 147 11.79 26.26 2.17
C ILE A 147 11.76 24.88 1.52
N SER A 148 12.43 23.90 2.13
CA SER A 148 12.62 22.57 1.55
C SER A 148 12.01 21.43 2.37
N THR A 149 10.97 21.73 3.17
CA THR A 149 10.30 20.74 4.02
C THR A 149 9.77 19.55 3.23
N SER A 150 9.24 19.79 2.03
CA SER A 150 8.78 18.76 1.09
C SER A 150 9.86 17.77 0.66
N GLU A 151 11.11 18.20 0.66
CA GLU A 151 12.28 17.41 0.26
C GLU A 151 12.78 16.50 1.39
N MET A 152 12.15 16.56 2.58
CA MET A 152 12.44 15.65 3.70
C MET A 152 11.92 14.22 3.48
N ILE A 153 11.22 13.95 2.37
CA ILE A 153 10.64 12.63 2.08
C ILE A 153 11.69 11.50 2.16
N GLY A 154 12.92 11.74 1.71
CA GLY A 154 14.02 10.77 1.79
C GLY A 154 14.32 10.33 3.23
N GLN A 155 14.22 11.25 4.19
CA GLN A 155 14.47 10.99 5.60
C GLN A 155 13.23 10.40 6.30
N THR A 156 12.02 10.80 5.91
CA THR A 156 10.79 10.28 6.53
C THR A 156 10.46 8.85 6.09
N LEU A 157 10.95 8.41 4.93
CA LEU A 157 10.81 7.06 4.40
C LEU A 157 11.42 5.98 5.31
N GLY A 158 12.35 6.33 6.22
CA GLY A 158 12.87 5.38 7.21
C GLY A 158 11.80 4.84 8.17
N SER A 159 10.72 5.61 8.37
CA SER A 159 9.56 5.19 9.17
C SER A 159 8.49 4.44 8.38
N ALA A 160 8.69 4.23 7.08
CA ALA A 160 7.72 3.52 6.24
C ALA A 160 7.61 2.03 6.65
N ASN A 161 6.47 1.43 6.35
CA ASN A 161 6.19 0.01 6.62
C ASN A 161 6.30 -0.82 5.33
N PRO A 162 7.41 -1.55 5.09
CA PRO A 162 7.46 -2.50 4.00
C PRO A 162 6.46 -3.65 4.24
N ALA A 163 5.88 -4.16 3.15
CA ALA A 163 4.90 -5.23 3.18
C ALA A 163 5.56 -6.58 3.49
N ASN A 164 4.86 -7.40 4.25
CA ASN A 164 5.26 -8.78 4.53
C ASN A 164 4.87 -9.72 3.39
N GLY A 165 5.67 -10.76 3.19
CA GLY A 165 5.15 -12.01 2.63
C GLY A 165 4.55 -12.79 3.79
N ASP A 166 3.23 -12.69 3.95
CA ASP A 166 2.53 -13.34 5.07
C ASP A 166 2.52 -14.87 4.90
N ASP A 167 2.44 -15.55 6.04
CA ASP A 167 2.16 -16.98 6.07
C ASP A 167 0.67 -17.25 5.79
N ALA A 168 0.39 -18.47 5.37
CA ALA A 168 -0.95 -19.03 5.26
C ALA A 168 -1.15 -20.14 6.30
N PHE A 169 -0.49 -20.04 7.47
CA PHE A 169 -0.52 -21.08 8.48
C PHE A 169 -1.93 -21.25 9.04
N GLN A 170 -2.39 -22.49 9.03
CA GLN A 170 -3.62 -22.90 9.69
C GLN A 170 -3.28 -24.01 10.67
N ARG A 171 -3.49 -23.75 11.96
CA ARG A 171 -3.28 -24.74 13.01
C ARG A 171 -4.27 -25.90 12.92
N ILE A 172 -5.48 -25.65 12.46
CA ILE A 172 -6.53 -26.66 12.36
C ILE A 172 -6.99 -26.71 10.91
N ILE A 173 -6.75 -27.85 10.26
CA ILE A 173 -7.18 -28.13 8.88
C ILE A 173 -8.33 -29.12 8.95
N LYS A 174 -9.47 -28.76 8.35
CA LYS A 174 -10.65 -29.63 8.29
C LYS A 174 -10.56 -30.51 7.06
N GLU A 175 -10.71 -31.82 7.27
CA GLU A 175 -10.66 -32.85 6.25
C GLU A 175 -11.89 -33.74 6.34
N LYS A 176 -12.16 -34.45 5.24
CA LYS A 176 -13.24 -35.45 5.22
C LYS A 176 -12.88 -36.67 4.40
N HIS A 177 -13.45 -37.80 4.78
CA HIS A 177 -13.38 -39.05 4.04
C HIS A 177 -14.78 -39.59 3.77
N ASP A 178 -15.08 -39.85 2.49
CA ASP A 178 -16.40 -40.27 2.02
C ASP A 178 -16.40 -41.75 1.60
N ALA A 179 -17.45 -42.49 1.96
CA ALA A 179 -17.72 -43.85 1.46
C ALA A 179 -19.21 -44.04 1.17
N ASN A 180 -19.57 -45.00 0.31
CA ASN A 180 -20.98 -45.29 -0.01
C ASN A 180 -21.32 -46.75 0.25
N ILE A 181 -22.43 -46.99 0.94
CA ILE A 181 -23.06 -48.30 1.10
C ILE A 181 -24.20 -48.39 0.09
N MET A 182 -24.11 -49.35 -0.85
CA MET A 182 -25.07 -49.46 -1.96
C MET A 182 -26.21 -50.45 -1.68
N PHE A 183 -27.41 -50.08 -2.10
CA PHE A 183 -28.62 -50.87 -1.90
C PHE A 183 -29.24 -51.34 -3.22
N LEU A 184 -29.83 -52.52 -3.18
CA LEU A 184 -30.66 -53.01 -4.29
C LEU A 184 -31.99 -52.26 -4.34
N ILE A 185 -32.67 -52.38 -5.48
CA ILE A 185 -34.00 -51.81 -5.70
C ILE A 185 -34.96 -52.27 -4.58
N GLN A 186 -35.66 -51.31 -3.98
CA GLN A 186 -36.62 -51.54 -2.88
C GLN A 186 -36.08 -52.32 -1.67
N GLN A 187 -34.76 -52.38 -1.49
CA GLN A 187 -34.12 -53.01 -0.33
C GLN A 187 -33.49 -51.95 0.59
N ALA A 188 -33.52 -52.20 1.89
CA ALA A 188 -32.91 -51.33 2.91
C ALA A 188 -31.88 -52.05 3.79
N ASN A 189 -31.72 -53.37 3.67
CA ASN A 189 -30.74 -54.13 4.43
C ASN A 189 -29.35 -53.98 3.82
N VAL A 190 -28.33 -53.75 4.67
CA VAL A 190 -26.93 -53.73 4.26
C VAL A 190 -26.51 -55.14 3.86
N ARG A 191 -26.05 -55.32 2.62
CA ARG A 191 -25.68 -56.63 2.06
C ARG A 191 -24.29 -57.05 2.51
N ALA A 192 -24.01 -58.35 2.47
CA ALA A 192 -22.69 -58.89 2.80
C ALA A 192 -21.54 -58.26 1.99
N SER A 193 -21.78 -57.94 0.72
CA SER A 193 -20.81 -57.24 -0.14
C SER A 193 -20.47 -55.83 0.38
N GLU A 194 -21.43 -55.14 0.97
CA GLU A 194 -21.28 -53.77 1.47
C GLU A 194 -20.72 -53.73 2.90
N LEU A 195 -20.80 -54.83 3.65
CA LEU A 195 -20.16 -54.94 4.97
C LEU A 195 -18.65 -54.75 4.86
N LYS A 196 -18.05 -55.10 3.72
CA LYS A 196 -16.63 -54.83 3.44
C LYS A 196 -16.36 -53.31 3.42
N THR A 197 -17.13 -52.54 2.66
CA THR A 197 -17.02 -51.08 2.60
C THR A 197 -17.22 -50.43 3.98
N ALA A 198 -18.23 -50.89 4.73
CA ALA A 198 -18.47 -50.40 6.10
C ALA A 198 -17.31 -50.71 7.06
N LYS A 199 -16.61 -51.83 6.82
CA LYS A 199 -15.42 -52.21 7.59
C LYS A 199 -14.22 -51.35 7.22
N GLU A 200 -13.95 -51.16 5.94
CA GLU A 200 -12.86 -50.30 5.44
C GLU A 200 -13.03 -48.86 5.92
N PHE A 201 -14.25 -48.31 5.85
CA PHE A 201 -14.55 -46.99 6.41
C PHE A 201 -14.24 -46.92 7.91
N ASN A 202 -14.63 -47.95 8.68
CA ASN A 202 -14.35 -47.98 10.11
C ASN A 202 -12.86 -48.19 10.44
N GLU A 203 -12.10 -48.89 9.60
CA GLU A 203 -10.64 -48.96 9.72
C GLU A 203 -10.02 -47.57 9.57
N GLU A 204 -10.50 -46.77 8.62
CA GLU A 204 -10.08 -45.37 8.49
C GLU A 204 -10.46 -44.53 9.72
N VAL A 205 -11.70 -44.63 10.20
CA VAL A 205 -12.13 -43.96 11.44
C VAL A 205 -11.19 -44.28 12.60
N LYS A 206 -10.83 -45.56 12.77
CA LYS A 206 -9.92 -46.00 13.83
C LYS A 206 -8.50 -45.45 13.63
N ASN A 207 -8.01 -45.39 12.40
CA ASN A 207 -6.71 -44.80 12.09
C ASN A 207 -6.67 -43.31 12.45
N ILE A 208 -7.75 -42.58 12.20
CA ILE A 208 -7.87 -41.16 12.56
C ILE A 208 -7.98 -40.97 14.08
N ASP A 209 -8.80 -41.76 14.77
CA ASP A 209 -8.94 -41.71 16.23
C ASP A 209 -7.62 -42.01 16.97
N GLY A 210 -6.82 -42.94 16.44
CA GLY A 210 -5.52 -43.30 17.00
C GLY A 210 -4.38 -42.34 16.65
N ALA A 211 -4.60 -41.37 15.76
CA ALA A 211 -3.55 -40.43 15.34
C ALA A 211 -3.42 -39.27 16.33
N VAL A 212 -2.20 -39.04 16.83
CA VAL A 212 -1.91 -38.01 17.86
C VAL A 212 -2.32 -36.60 17.43
N ASN A 213 -2.23 -36.31 16.13
CA ASN A 213 -2.48 -34.98 15.57
C ASN A 213 -3.79 -34.90 14.79
N LYS A 214 -4.75 -35.79 15.05
CA LYS A 214 -6.07 -35.73 14.42
C LYS A 214 -7.18 -35.84 15.45
N LYS A 215 -8.32 -35.24 15.13
CA LYS A 215 -9.51 -35.29 15.98
C LYS A 215 -10.75 -35.49 15.12
N ILE A 216 -11.52 -36.53 15.43
CA ILE A 216 -12.81 -36.75 14.78
C ILE A 216 -13.79 -35.66 15.24
N SER A 217 -14.42 -34.99 14.28
CA SER A 217 -15.50 -34.05 14.57
C SER A 217 -16.83 -34.79 14.70
N ASN A 218 -17.20 -35.54 13.66
CA ASN A 218 -18.38 -36.39 13.62
C ASN A 218 -18.29 -37.37 12.43
N ILE A 219 -19.20 -38.36 12.43
CA ILE A 219 -19.51 -39.21 11.28
C ILE A 219 -20.94 -38.88 10.85
N GLU A 220 -21.09 -38.42 9.62
CA GLU A 220 -22.40 -38.16 9.02
C GLU A 220 -22.85 -39.35 8.17
N ILE A 221 -24.08 -39.82 8.39
CA ILE A 221 -24.72 -40.86 7.59
C ILE A 221 -25.90 -40.23 6.86
N SER A 222 -25.79 -40.10 5.55
CA SER A 222 -26.83 -39.56 4.67
C SER A 222 -27.42 -40.67 3.81
N ALA A 223 -28.63 -41.12 4.11
CA ALA A 223 -29.29 -42.20 3.38
C ALA A 223 -30.27 -41.68 2.31
N TYR A 224 -30.29 -42.35 1.17
CA TYR A 224 -31.06 -41.91 0.01
C TYR A 224 -31.89 -43.07 -0.57
N ALA A 225 -33.07 -42.75 -1.09
CA ALA A 225 -33.75 -43.58 -2.06
C ALA A 225 -33.71 -42.94 -3.46
N SER A 226 -33.68 -43.80 -4.48
CA SER A 226 -33.68 -43.39 -5.88
C SER A 226 -35.07 -42.87 -6.26
N PRO A 227 -35.17 -41.87 -7.15
CA PRO A 227 -36.45 -41.27 -7.52
C PRO A 227 -37.22 -42.10 -8.57
N ASP A 228 -37.42 -43.37 -8.29
CA ASP A 228 -38.08 -44.36 -9.15
C ASP A 228 -39.22 -45.13 -8.44
N GLY A 229 -39.67 -44.61 -7.29
CA GLY A 229 -40.79 -45.12 -6.52
C GLY A 229 -41.56 -44.00 -5.83
N GLY A 230 -42.82 -44.30 -5.47
CA GLY A 230 -43.71 -43.35 -4.82
C GLY A 230 -43.11 -42.79 -3.51
N VAL A 231 -43.40 -41.52 -3.23
CA VAL A 231 -42.78 -40.74 -2.13
C VAL A 231 -42.86 -41.49 -0.79
N SER A 232 -44.03 -42.04 -0.44
CA SER A 232 -44.21 -42.78 0.83
C SER A 232 -43.31 -44.01 0.96
N LEU A 233 -43.14 -44.77 -0.13
CA LEU A 233 -42.24 -45.93 -0.16
C LEU A 233 -40.79 -45.49 0.00
N ASN A 234 -40.40 -44.46 -0.74
CA ASN A 234 -39.05 -43.93 -0.77
C ASN A 234 -38.62 -43.30 0.55
N THR A 235 -39.54 -42.61 1.25
CA THR A 235 -39.32 -42.13 2.62
C THR A 235 -38.99 -43.29 3.55
N LYS A 236 -39.82 -44.35 3.55
CA LYS A 236 -39.58 -45.54 4.38
C LYS A 236 -38.27 -46.24 4.02
N LEU A 237 -37.92 -46.31 2.73
CA LEU A 237 -36.66 -46.92 2.29
C LEU A 237 -35.45 -46.11 2.77
N ALA A 238 -35.47 -44.80 2.60
CA ALA A 238 -34.37 -43.92 3.01
C ALA A 238 -34.16 -43.95 4.54
N GLU A 239 -35.24 -43.90 5.32
CA GLU A 239 -35.22 -44.03 6.78
C GLU A 239 -34.68 -45.38 7.23
N ASN A 240 -35.20 -46.50 6.70
CA ASN A 240 -34.69 -47.82 7.06
C ASN A 240 -33.22 -48.03 6.65
N ARG A 241 -32.79 -47.47 5.51
CA ARG A 241 -31.38 -47.50 5.07
C ARG A 241 -30.49 -46.73 6.04
N GLN A 242 -30.94 -45.57 6.51
CA GLN A 242 -30.25 -44.80 7.53
C GLN A 242 -30.05 -45.66 8.78
N ASP A 243 -31.12 -46.21 9.33
CA ASP A 243 -31.09 -46.94 10.61
C ASP A 243 -30.25 -48.21 10.51
N ASN A 244 -30.39 -48.97 9.41
CA ASN A 244 -29.60 -50.16 9.17
C ASN A 244 -28.12 -49.84 8.99
N THR A 245 -27.79 -48.76 8.29
CA THR A 245 -26.40 -48.32 8.12
C THR A 245 -25.83 -47.84 9.46
N ALA A 246 -26.55 -47.00 10.18
CA ALA A 246 -26.17 -46.48 11.49
C ALA A 246 -25.95 -47.63 12.49
N LYS A 247 -26.78 -48.68 12.45
CA LYS A 247 -26.60 -49.88 13.28
C LYS A 247 -25.28 -50.59 12.98
N VAL A 248 -24.94 -50.77 11.70
CA VAL A 248 -23.66 -51.40 11.31
C VAL A 248 -22.47 -50.55 11.75
N ILE A 249 -22.50 -49.23 11.50
CA ILE A 249 -21.41 -48.32 11.88
C ILE A 249 -21.25 -48.26 13.40
N ASN A 250 -22.34 -48.09 14.16
CA ASN A 250 -22.31 -48.11 15.63
C ASN A 250 -21.70 -49.41 16.19
N GLN A 251 -22.04 -50.56 15.60
CA GLN A 251 -21.45 -51.83 16.01
C GLN A 251 -19.95 -51.90 15.72
N ASN A 252 -19.50 -51.37 14.57
CA ASN A 252 -18.09 -51.35 14.20
C ASN A 252 -17.28 -50.41 15.11
N LEU A 253 -17.81 -49.23 15.43
CA LEU A 253 -17.19 -48.27 16.35
C LEU A 253 -17.06 -48.85 17.76
N LYS A 254 -18.14 -49.46 18.29
CA LYS A 254 -18.12 -50.17 19.59
C LYS A 254 -17.07 -51.28 19.64
N LYS A 255 -16.95 -52.09 18.58
CA LYS A 255 -15.92 -53.14 18.47
C LYS A 255 -14.51 -52.55 18.43
N SER A 256 -14.36 -51.38 17.81
CA SER A 256 -13.08 -50.68 17.66
C SER A 256 -12.73 -49.81 18.87
N LYS A 257 -13.67 -49.66 19.82
CA LYS A 257 -13.58 -48.78 20.99
C LYS A 257 -13.34 -47.31 20.63
N VAL A 258 -13.86 -46.88 19.48
CA VAL A 258 -13.83 -45.48 19.05
C VAL A 258 -15.11 -44.80 19.52
N ASP A 259 -14.96 -43.65 20.17
CA ASP A 259 -16.08 -42.79 20.56
C ASP A 259 -16.18 -41.62 19.57
N ALA A 260 -17.16 -41.68 18.68
CA ALA A 260 -17.39 -40.66 17.66
C ALA A 260 -18.88 -40.32 17.59
N ALA A 261 -19.19 -39.03 17.57
CA ALA A 261 -20.55 -38.55 17.36
C ALA A 261 -21.04 -38.97 15.96
N ILE A 262 -22.25 -39.53 15.88
CA ILE A 262 -22.87 -39.92 14.62
C ILE A 262 -24.10 -39.04 14.39
N ASP A 263 -24.08 -38.32 13.28
CA ASP A 263 -25.23 -37.56 12.80
C ASP A 263 -25.87 -38.32 11.66
N THR A 264 -27.20 -38.47 11.69
CA THR A 264 -27.91 -39.22 10.65
C THR A 264 -28.97 -38.34 10.01
N LYS A 265 -29.07 -38.41 8.68
CA LYS A 265 -30.15 -37.82 7.91
C LYS A 265 -30.56 -38.73 6.77
N TYR A 266 -31.80 -38.61 6.33
CA TYR A 266 -32.29 -39.30 5.15
C TYR A 266 -32.97 -38.34 4.18
N THR A 267 -32.98 -38.71 2.90
CA THR A 267 -33.67 -37.97 1.84
C THR A 267 -34.45 -38.97 1.00
N ALA A 268 -35.77 -38.79 0.97
CA ALA A 268 -36.68 -39.73 0.29
C ALA A 268 -36.37 -39.84 -1.21
N GLN A 269 -36.13 -38.73 -1.90
CA GLN A 269 -35.82 -38.73 -3.32
C GLN A 269 -34.65 -37.79 -3.61
N ASP A 270 -33.49 -38.34 -3.96
CA ASP A 270 -32.27 -37.57 -4.28
C ASP A 270 -32.33 -36.98 -5.70
N TRP A 271 -33.26 -36.04 -5.92
CA TRP A 271 -33.41 -35.38 -7.22
C TRP A 271 -32.19 -34.56 -7.62
N GLN A 272 -31.50 -33.95 -6.64
CA GLN A 272 -30.26 -33.21 -6.88
C GLN A 272 -29.13 -34.14 -7.32
N GLY A 273 -28.93 -35.26 -6.62
CA GLY A 273 -27.96 -36.27 -7.03
C GLY A 273 -28.30 -36.91 -8.37
N PHE A 274 -29.59 -37.12 -8.67
CA PHE A 274 -30.05 -37.60 -9.97
C PHE A 274 -29.67 -36.62 -11.09
N GLN A 275 -29.94 -35.33 -10.90
CA GLN A 275 -29.56 -34.29 -11.85
C GLN A 275 -28.04 -34.26 -12.08
N GLU A 276 -27.24 -34.34 -11.01
CA GLU A 276 -25.78 -34.33 -11.09
C GLU A 276 -25.26 -35.53 -11.90
N LEU A 277 -25.74 -36.74 -11.59
CA LEU A 277 -25.32 -37.96 -12.30
C LEU A 277 -25.73 -37.93 -13.77
N VAL A 278 -26.95 -37.50 -14.09
CA VAL A 278 -27.42 -37.36 -15.49
C VAL A 278 -26.55 -36.36 -16.24
N SER A 279 -26.23 -35.21 -15.65
CA SER A 279 -25.42 -34.17 -16.31
C SER A 279 -24.02 -34.67 -16.71
N LYS A 280 -23.40 -35.49 -15.85
CA LYS A 280 -22.08 -36.10 -16.03
C LYS A 280 -22.09 -37.37 -16.89
N SER A 281 -23.27 -37.90 -17.21
CA SER A 281 -23.41 -39.14 -17.98
C SER A 281 -23.31 -38.91 -19.49
N ASN A 282 -23.15 -40.03 -20.21
CA ASN A 282 -23.21 -40.12 -21.67
C ASN A 282 -24.57 -40.66 -22.17
N ILE A 283 -25.62 -40.55 -21.36
CA ILE A 283 -26.95 -41.04 -21.72
C ILE A 283 -27.51 -40.22 -22.88
N GLN A 284 -28.13 -40.92 -23.84
CA GLN A 284 -28.82 -40.29 -24.96
C GLN A 284 -29.95 -39.39 -24.46
N ASP A 285 -30.16 -38.23 -25.07
CA ASP A 285 -31.21 -37.27 -24.71
C ASP A 285 -31.13 -36.75 -23.25
N LYS A 286 -29.94 -36.72 -22.64
CA LYS A 286 -29.73 -36.17 -21.28
C LYS A 286 -30.25 -34.74 -21.11
N GLU A 287 -30.14 -33.91 -22.15
CA GLU A 287 -30.64 -32.52 -22.14
C GLU A 287 -32.16 -32.45 -21.98
N LEU A 288 -32.89 -33.42 -22.53
CA LEU A 288 -34.34 -33.53 -22.35
C LEU A 288 -34.67 -33.86 -20.89
N ILE A 289 -33.94 -34.81 -20.29
CA ILE A 289 -34.11 -35.18 -18.87
C ILE A 289 -33.82 -33.99 -17.95
N LEU A 290 -32.71 -33.28 -18.18
CA LEU A 290 -32.35 -32.09 -17.41
C LEU A 290 -33.41 -30.98 -17.56
N ARG A 291 -33.98 -30.82 -18.74
CA ARG A 291 -35.09 -29.88 -18.98
C ARG A 291 -36.34 -30.28 -18.20
N VAL A 292 -36.73 -31.55 -18.20
CA VAL A 292 -37.87 -32.05 -17.41
C VAL A 292 -37.67 -31.77 -15.91
N LEU A 293 -36.46 -32.01 -15.37
CA LEU A 293 -36.13 -31.69 -13.98
C LEU A 293 -36.27 -30.19 -13.65
N SER A 294 -35.98 -29.32 -14.62
CA SER A 294 -36.13 -27.86 -14.46
C SER A 294 -37.57 -27.36 -14.62
N MET A 295 -38.37 -28.01 -15.46
CA MET A 295 -39.72 -27.57 -15.82
C MET A 295 -40.76 -27.95 -14.76
N TYR A 296 -40.63 -29.12 -14.17
CA TYR A 296 -41.55 -29.61 -13.16
C TYR A 296 -40.90 -29.49 -11.80
N SER A 297 -41.64 -29.05 -10.77
CA SER A 297 -41.19 -29.03 -9.38
C SER A 297 -41.80 -30.17 -8.56
N ASP A 298 -42.98 -30.65 -8.97
CA ASP A 298 -43.68 -31.76 -8.35
C ASP A 298 -42.94 -33.10 -8.57
N PRO A 299 -42.59 -33.84 -7.51
CA PRO A 299 -41.83 -35.08 -7.63
C PRO A 299 -42.53 -36.21 -8.40
N GLU A 300 -43.85 -36.34 -8.25
CA GLU A 300 -44.61 -37.41 -8.93
C GLU A 300 -44.71 -37.11 -10.42
N GLN A 301 -44.97 -35.85 -10.77
CA GLN A 301 -44.98 -35.39 -12.16
C GLN A 301 -43.59 -35.55 -12.80
N ARG A 302 -42.51 -35.16 -12.10
CA ARG A 302 -41.12 -35.37 -12.57
C ARG A 302 -40.84 -36.84 -12.90
N GLU A 303 -41.18 -37.74 -11.98
CA GLU A 303 -40.96 -39.17 -12.14
C GLU A 303 -41.74 -39.73 -13.34
N GLN A 304 -43.01 -39.34 -13.49
CA GLN A 304 -43.85 -39.80 -14.59
C GLN A 304 -43.32 -39.32 -15.95
N GLU A 305 -42.95 -38.04 -16.06
CA GLU A 305 -42.41 -37.49 -17.32
C GLU A 305 -41.08 -38.15 -17.69
N ILE A 306 -40.20 -38.42 -16.72
CA ILE A 306 -38.93 -39.12 -16.96
C ILE A 306 -39.19 -40.58 -17.40
N LYS A 307 -40.16 -41.27 -16.80
CA LYS A 307 -40.55 -42.64 -17.19
C LYS A 307 -41.15 -42.71 -18.60
N ASN A 308 -41.83 -41.65 -19.04
CA ASN A 308 -42.42 -41.56 -20.38
C ASN A 308 -41.35 -41.45 -21.49
N ILE A 309 -40.10 -41.09 -21.15
CA ILE A 309 -38.94 -41.11 -22.06
C ILE A 309 -38.42 -42.56 -22.20
N SER A 310 -39.29 -43.44 -22.72
CA SER A 310 -39.20 -44.90 -22.59
C SER A 310 -37.91 -45.54 -23.10
N SER A 311 -37.28 -45.01 -24.16
CA SER A 311 -36.02 -45.52 -24.71
C SER A 311 -34.81 -45.18 -23.83
N VAL A 312 -34.87 -44.07 -23.09
CA VAL A 312 -33.78 -43.55 -22.26
C VAL A 312 -33.90 -44.02 -20.81
N TYR A 313 -35.13 -44.28 -20.35
CA TYR A 313 -35.39 -44.75 -19.00
C TYR A 313 -34.67 -46.05 -18.67
N LYS A 314 -34.49 -46.95 -19.64
CA LYS A 314 -33.70 -48.18 -19.44
C LYS A 314 -32.25 -47.87 -19.03
N ASN A 315 -31.59 -46.96 -19.75
CA ASN A 315 -30.21 -46.54 -19.44
C ASN A 315 -30.16 -45.82 -18.08
N LEU A 316 -31.18 -45.02 -17.75
CA LEU A 316 -31.29 -44.42 -16.41
C LEU A 316 -31.42 -45.49 -15.32
N ALA A 317 -32.24 -46.52 -15.55
CA ALA A 317 -32.48 -47.60 -14.60
C ALA A 317 -31.27 -48.52 -14.39
N ASP A 318 -30.48 -48.73 -15.43
CA ASP A 318 -29.30 -49.60 -15.41
C ASP A 318 -28.06 -48.84 -14.90
N ASP A 319 -27.87 -47.58 -15.29
CA ASP A 319 -26.61 -46.86 -15.05
C ASP A 319 -26.70 -45.79 -13.95
N ILE A 320 -27.84 -45.12 -13.75
CA ILE A 320 -27.95 -43.94 -12.87
C ILE A 320 -28.67 -44.27 -11.56
N LEU A 321 -29.89 -44.79 -11.64
CA LEU A 321 -30.73 -45.08 -10.47
C LEU A 321 -30.05 -46.00 -9.45
N PRO A 322 -29.25 -47.03 -9.82
CA PRO A 322 -28.53 -47.84 -8.86
C PRO A 322 -27.53 -47.04 -8.03
N GLN A 323 -26.89 -46.01 -8.59
CA GLN A 323 -25.92 -45.16 -7.89
C GLN A 323 -26.57 -44.25 -6.85
N LEU A 324 -27.88 -44.00 -6.95
CA LEU A 324 -28.65 -43.18 -6.02
C LEU A 324 -29.20 -43.98 -4.83
N ARG A 325 -29.20 -45.31 -4.94
CA ARG A 325 -29.62 -46.21 -3.85
C ARG A 325 -28.45 -46.40 -2.90
N ARG A 326 -28.16 -45.39 -2.07
CA ARG A 326 -26.97 -45.38 -1.22
C ARG A 326 -27.22 -44.80 0.17
N SER A 327 -26.37 -45.19 1.11
CA SER A 327 -26.06 -44.40 2.29
C SER A 327 -24.64 -43.87 2.14
N ARG A 328 -24.49 -42.55 2.08
CA ARG A 328 -23.19 -41.87 2.10
C ARG A 328 -22.73 -41.75 3.56
N LEU A 329 -21.52 -42.22 3.81
CA LEU A 329 -20.79 -42.07 5.05
C LEU A 329 -19.76 -40.97 4.87
N THR A 330 -19.75 -39.98 5.75
CA THR A 330 -18.77 -38.89 5.75
C THR A 330 -18.10 -38.87 7.11
N LEU A 331 -16.81 -39.18 7.19
CA LEU A 331 -16.00 -38.95 8.38
C LEU A 331 -15.43 -37.53 8.28
N ASN A 332 -15.87 -36.61 9.15
CA ASN A 332 -15.29 -35.28 9.25
C ASN A 332 -14.28 -35.26 10.40
N TYR A 333 -13.09 -34.74 10.15
CA TYR A 333 -12.03 -34.68 11.15
C TYR A 333 -11.13 -33.46 10.94
N GLU A 334 -10.40 -33.13 12.00
CA GLU A 334 -9.45 -32.03 12.04
C GLU A 334 -8.03 -32.60 12.11
N ILE A 335 -7.11 -32.06 11.31
CA ILE A 335 -5.68 -32.22 11.49
C ILE A 335 -5.19 -31.05 12.33
N ILE A 336 -4.61 -31.36 13.48
CA ILE A 336 -4.10 -30.41 14.46
C ILE A 336 -2.60 -30.25 14.22
N GLY A 337 -2.18 -29.07 13.78
CA GLY A 337 -0.79 -28.68 13.63
C GLY A 337 -0.09 -28.47 14.99
N LYS A 338 1.23 -28.31 14.94
CA LYS A 338 2.11 -28.14 16.10
C LYS A 338 1.69 -26.93 16.97
N SER A 339 1.93 -26.98 18.28
CA SER A 339 1.71 -25.87 19.22
C SER A 339 2.63 -24.67 18.93
N ASP A 340 2.34 -23.49 19.48
CA ASP A 340 3.25 -22.34 19.37
C ASP A 340 4.61 -22.63 19.99
N GLU A 341 4.64 -23.32 21.13
CA GLU A 341 5.85 -23.73 21.83
C GLU A 341 6.67 -24.73 21.00
N GLU A 342 5.99 -25.69 20.38
CA GLU A 342 6.63 -26.67 19.49
C GLU A 342 7.23 -25.99 18.26
N ILE A 343 6.47 -25.11 17.59
CA ILE A 343 6.94 -24.37 16.41
C ILE A 343 8.12 -23.48 16.78
N ALA A 344 8.03 -22.70 17.86
CA ALA A 344 9.11 -21.82 18.29
C ALA A 344 10.38 -22.60 18.68
N SER A 345 10.22 -23.73 19.37
CA SER A 345 11.32 -24.61 19.75
C SER A 345 12.01 -25.23 18.53
N LEU A 346 11.24 -25.74 17.57
CA LEU A 346 11.77 -26.33 16.34
C LEU A 346 12.41 -25.28 15.43
N ALA A 347 11.84 -24.09 15.32
CA ALA A 347 12.43 -23.00 14.55
C ALA A 347 13.81 -22.57 15.10
N ALA A 348 14.07 -22.78 16.39
CA ALA A 348 15.37 -22.53 17.01
C ALA A 348 16.33 -23.72 16.94
N SER A 349 15.82 -24.95 17.08
CA SER A 349 16.64 -26.16 17.25
C SER A 349 16.80 -27.01 15.99
N ASP A 350 15.71 -27.25 15.25
CA ASP A 350 15.70 -28.04 14.03
C ASP A 350 14.64 -27.54 13.01
N PRO A 351 14.95 -26.44 12.28
CA PRO A 351 13.99 -25.79 11.37
C PRO A 351 13.57 -26.66 10.19
N LYS A 352 14.27 -27.77 9.91
CA LYS A 352 13.93 -28.68 8.79
C LYS A 352 12.68 -29.52 9.08
N GLN A 353 12.25 -29.60 10.33
CA GLN A 353 11.00 -30.25 10.72
C GLN A 353 9.76 -29.36 10.52
N LEU A 354 9.97 -28.10 10.13
CA LEU A 354 8.91 -27.14 9.87
C LEU A 354 8.71 -26.96 8.37
N ASN A 355 7.44 -26.94 7.96
CA ASN A 355 7.09 -26.49 6.62
C ASN A 355 7.27 -24.96 6.49
N ILE A 356 7.17 -24.43 5.28
CA ILE A 356 7.36 -22.99 5.06
C ILE A 356 6.35 -22.13 5.83
N GLU A 357 5.08 -22.54 5.91
CA GLU A 357 4.05 -21.78 6.63
C GLU A 357 4.35 -21.76 8.14
N GLU A 358 4.78 -22.88 8.71
CA GLU A 358 5.21 -22.96 10.11
C GLU A 358 6.45 -22.10 10.39
N LEU A 359 7.43 -22.04 9.48
CA LEU A 359 8.62 -21.19 9.64
C LEU A 359 8.29 -19.71 9.57
N LEU A 360 7.44 -19.30 8.62
CA LEU A 360 6.99 -17.92 8.51
C LEU A 360 6.16 -17.53 9.73
N TYR A 361 5.22 -18.39 10.14
CA TYR A 361 4.42 -18.20 11.35
C TYR A 361 5.28 -18.11 12.62
N ALA A 362 6.34 -18.91 12.74
CA ALA A 362 7.27 -18.85 13.86
C ALA A 362 7.89 -17.45 14.08
N THR A 363 8.04 -16.66 13.01
CA THR A 363 8.56 -15.29 13.12
C THR A 363 7.56 -14.31 13.74
N THR A 364 6.27 -14.62 13.67
CA THR A 364 5.20 -13.82 14.29
C THR A 364 5.10 -14.06 15.81
N LEU A 365 5.65 -15.18 16.30
CA LEU A 365 5.72 -15.52 17.72
C LEU A 365 6.79 -14.73 18.48
N THR A 366 7.58 -13.90 17.79
CA THR A 366 8.63 -13.08 18.41
C THR A 366 8.67 -11.66 17.85
N ASN A 367 8.98 -10.69 18.71
CA ASN A 367 9.17 -9.30 18.33
C ASN A 367 10.66 -8.92 18.20
N ASP A 368 11.57 -9.89 18.33
CA ASP A 368 13.02 -9.68 18.27
C ASP A 368 13.50 -9.78 16.80
N PRO A 369 13.92 -8.67 16.16
CA PRO A 369 14.35 -8.67 14.77
C PRO A 369 15.53 -9.61 14.49
N ALA A 370 16.43 -9.81 15.46
CA ALA A 370 17.58 -10.70 15.28
C ALA A 370 17.13 -12.16 15.21
N LYS A 371 16.17 -12.56 16.05
CA LYS A 371 15.56 -13.90 15.97
C LYS A 371 14.79 -14.10 14.67
N GLN A 372 14.02 -13.09 14.25
CA GLN A 372 13.31 -13.12 12.97
C GLN A 372 14.28 -13.28 11.79
N GLU A 373 15.39 -12.53 11.77
CA GLU A 373 16.42 -12.64 10.73
C GLU A 373 17.02 -14.04 10.68
N VAL A 374 17.32 -14.66 11.83
CA VAL A 374 17.83 -16.04 11.88
C VAL A 374 16.82 -17.02 11.30
N ILE A 375 15.54 -16.94 11.69
CA ILE A 375 14.50 -17.86 11.21
C ILE A 375 14.28 -17.68 9.70
N PHE A 376 14.14 -16.45 9.20
CA PHE A 376 13.98 -16.22 7.76
C PHE A 376 15.22 -16.67 6.98
N THR A 377 16.42 -16.47 7.51
CA THR A 377 17.65 -16.98 6.88
C THR A 377 17.60 -18.49 6.75
N LYS A 378 17.17 -19.22 7.79
CA LYS A 378 16.95 -20.68 7.70
C LYS A 378 15.85 -21.04 6.70
N ALA A 379 14.75 -20.29 6.65
CA ALA A 379 13.70 -20.51 5.66
C ALA A 379 14.23 -20.36 4.22
N THR A 380 15.07 -19.37 3.93
CA THR A 380 15.70 -19.24 2.59
C THR A 380 16.66 -20.38 2.23
N GLN A 381 17.26 -21.04 3.22
CA GLN A 381 18.14 -22.19 3.02
C GLN A 381 17.36 -23.48 2.75
N ILE A 382 16.22 -23.67 3.43
CA ILE A 382 15.38 -24.87 3.31
C ILE A 382 14.43 -24.77 2.12
N TYR A 383 13.87 -23.57 1.89
CA TYR A 383 12.90 -23.26 0.85
C TYR A 383 13.43 -22.14 -0.07
N PRO A 384 14.48 -22.38 -0.86
CA PRO A 384 15.15 -21.34 -1.66
C PRO A 384 14.30 -20.74 -2.79
N ASN A 385 13.18 -21.39 -3.13
CA ASN A 385 12.23 -20.95 -4.15
C ASN A 385 10.97 -20.31 -3.55
N ASP A 386 10.94 -20.01 -2.25
CA ASP A 386 9.88 -19.21 -1.64
C ASP A 386 10.33 -17.75 -1.53
N PHE A 387 9.57 -16.84 -2.15
CA PHE A 387 9.93 -15.42 -2.18
C PHE A 387 9.72 -14.70 -0.83
N ARG A 388 8.83 -15.21 0.03
CA ARG A 388 8.35 -14.50 1.23
C ARG A 388 9.45 -14.33 2.26
N ALA A 389 10.28 -15.36 2.47
CA ALA A 389 11.40 -15.28 3.40
C ALA A 389 12.44 -14.23 2.95
N TYR A 390 12.75 -14.16 1.64
CA TYR A 390 13.62 -13.11 1.10
C TYR A 390 12.97 -11.73 1.25
N ASN A 391 11.68 -11.59 0.94
CA ASN A 391 10.96 -10.33 1.11
C ASN A 391 11.00 -9.85 2.57
N ASN A 392 10.75 -10.75 3.53
CA ASN A 392 10.75 -10.40 4.95
C ASN A 392 12.15 -10.09 5.49
N LEU A 393 13.20 -10.75 4.99
CA LEU A 393 14.58 -10.31 5.24
C LEU A 393 14.87 -8.90 4.69
N GLY A 394 14.34 -8.60 3.50
CA GLY A 394 14.41 -7.27 2.90
C GLY A 394 13.75 -6.21 3.78
N LYS A 395 12.58 -6.52 4.34
CA LYS A 395 11.89 -5.65 5.31
C LYS A 395 12.72 -5.40 6.56
N LEU A 396 13.28 -6.45 7.17
CA LEU A 396 14.14 -6.30 8.36
C LEU A 396 15.36 -5.44 8.05
N ALA A 397 16.00 -5.64 6.90
CA ALA A 397 17.13 -4.82 6.46
C ALA A 397 16.73 -3.35 6.23
N TYR A 398 15.55 -3.11 5.64
CA TYR A 398 15.01 -1.77 5.43
C TYR A 398 14.79 -1.05 6.77
N GLN A 399 14.15 -1.73 7.72
CA GLN A 399 13.90 -1.20 9.07
C GLN A 399 15.18 -0.97 9.88
N ALA A 400 16.26 -1.71 9.57
CA ALA A 400 17.60 -1.47 10.11
C ALA A 400 18.36 -0.34 9.41
N GLY A 401 17.75 0.31 8.40
CA GLY A 401 18.38 1.36 7.59
C GLY A 401 19.39 0.85 6.56
N ASN A 402 19.57 -0.46 6.41
CA ASN A 402 20.47 -1.06 5.42
C ASN A 402 19.75 -1.23 4.08
N LEU A 403 19.58 -0.12 3.36
CA LEU A 403 18.82 -0.04 2.11
C LEU A 403 19.41 -0.91 1.00
N ASP A 404 20.74 -1.04 0.92
CA ASP A 404 21.40 -1.88 -0.09
C ASP A 404 21.10 -3.37 0.12
N LYS A 405 21.19 -3.84 1.38
CA LYS A 405 20.84 -5.22 1.73
C LYS A 405 19.34 -5.47 1.50
N ALA A 406 18.50 -4.50 1.86
CA ALA A 406 17.06 -4.57 1.62
C ALA A 406 16.74 -4.74 0.13
N GLU A 407 17.29 -3.89 -0.72
CA GLU A 407 17.11 -3.97 -2.16
C GLU A 407 17.59 -5.31 -2.73
N SER A 408 18.75 -5.80 -2.29
CA SER A 408 19.28 -7.10 -2.74
C SER A 408 18.30 -8.24 -2.43
N TYR A 409 17.72 -8.25 -1.23
CA TYR A 409 16.74 -9.25 -0.85
C TYR A 409 15.42 -9.12 -1.60
N PHE A 410 14.89 -7.90 -1.77
CA PHE A 410 13.68 -7.67 -2.55
C PHE A 410 13.87 -8.07 -4.02
N LYS A 411 15.03 -7.76 -4.62
CA LYS A 411 15.37 -8.22 -5.98
C LYS A 411 15.46 -9.74 -6.06
N LYS A 412 16.00 -10.41 -5.02
CA LYS A 412 16.01 -11.87 -4.96
C LYS A 412 14.59 -12.44 -4.88
N ALA A 413 13.72 -11.86 -4.05
CA ALA A 413 12.32 -12.24 -3.98
C ALA A 413 11.60 -12.06 -5.34
N ALA A 414 11.83 -10.93 -6.01
CA ALA A 414 11.26 -10.62 -7.33
C ALA A 414 11.71 -11.61 -8.42
N SER A 415 12.95 -12.13 -8.32
CA SER A 415 13.45 -13.16 -9.24
C SER A 415 12.75 -14.52 -9.08
N ILE A 416 12.10 -14.76 -7.93
CA ILE A 416 11.38 -16.00 -7.63
C ILE A 416 9.90 -15.84 -8.04
N LYS A 417 9.27 -14.72 -7.65
CA LYS A 417 7.87 -14.44 -7.95
C LYS A 417 7.64 -12.94 -8.09
N ASP A 418 6.93 -12.57 -9.14
CA ASP A 418 6.37 -11.23 -9.30
C ASP A 418 5.16 -11.09 -8.36
N ALA A 419 5.42 -10.66 -7.12
CA ALA A 419 4.43 -10.56 -6.06
C ALA A 419 4.12 -9.09 -5.71
N PRO A 420 2.87 -8.74 -5.39
CA PRO A 420 2.49 -7.36 -5.06
C PRO A 420 3.34 -6.72 -3.96
N GLU A 421 3.62 -7.47 -2.89
CA GLU A 421 4.35 -7.00 -1.71
C GLU A 421 5.81 -6.71 -2.05
N VAL A 422 6.41 -7.54 -2.90
CA VAL A 422 7.78 -7.35 -3.38
C VAL A 422 7.89 -6.12 -4.26
N ASN A 423 6.95 -5.94 -5.21
CA ASN A 423 6.90 -4.74 -6.04
C ASN A 423 6.71 -3.49 -5.19
N MET A 424 5.82 -3.53 -4.19
CA MET A 424 5.62 -2.42 -3.28
C MET A 424 6.92 -2.02 -2.58
N ASN A 425 7.65 -3.00 -2.06
CA ASN A 425 8.91 -2.82 -1.34
C ASN A 425 10.03 -2.29 -2.24
N LEU A 426 10.11 -2.75 -3.49
CA LEU A 426 11.02 -2.17 -4.50
C LEU A 426 10.63 -0.73 -4.86
N GLY A 427 9.33 -0.41 -4.87
CA GLY A 427 8.84 0.96 -5.01
C GLY A 427 9.33 1.88 -3.89
N LEU A 428 9.31 1.40 -2.64
CA LEU A 428 9.89 2.14 -1.51
C LEU A 428 11.39 2.36 -1.68
N ILE A 429 12.16 1.35 -2.12
CA ILE A 429 13.59 1.51 -2.44
C ILE A 429 13.82 2.53 -3.55
N ALA A 430 12.99 2.53 -4.59
CA ALA A 430 13.12 3.52 -5.67
C ALA A 430 12.87 4.94 -5.14
N LEU A 431 11.89 5.13 -4.24
CA LEU A 431 11.63 6.41 -3.59
C LEU A 431 12.79 6.86 -2.70
N THR A 432 13.43 5.97 -1.93
CA THR A 432 14.59 6.35 -1.10
C THR A 432 15.79 6.80 -1.96
N LYS A 433 15.88 6.31 -3.19
CA LYS A 433 16.86 6.74 -4.20
C LYS A 433 16.45 7.97 -5.01
N GLY A 434 15.24 8.49 -4.80
CA GLY A 434 14.69 9.62 -5.57
C GLY A 434 14.21 9.26 -6.98
N ASP A 435 14.18 7.97 -7.36
CA ASP A 435 13.71 7.52 -8.68
C ASP A 435 12.18 7.36 -8.68
N LYS A 436 11.49 8.49 -8.89
CA LYS A 436 10.02 8.57 -8.90
C LYS A 436 9.40 7.72 -10.01
N ALA A 437 10.08 7.60 -11.16
CA ALA A 437 9.57 6.87 -12.31
C ALA A 437 9.63 5.35 -12.07
N ALA A 438 10.75 4.85 -11.54
CA ALA A 438 10.84 3.45 -11.14
C ALA A 438 9.86 3.13 -10.01
N ALA A 439 9.71 4.03 -9.02
CA ALA A 439 8.74 3.86 -7.94
C ALA A 439 7.32 3.73 -8.48
N GLU A 440 6.88 4.61 -9.38
CA GLU A 440 5.56 4.54 -9.99
C GLU A 440 5.35 3.22 -10.76
N SER A 441 6.36 2.78 -11.53
CA SER A 441 6.31 1.51 -12.25
C SER A 441 6.12 0.32 -11.31
N TYR A 442 6.92 0.24 -10.23
CA TYR A 442 6.80 -0.83 -9.25
C TYR A 442 5.45 -0.78 -8.51
N LEU A 443 5.04 0.39 -8.03
CA LEU A 443 3.79 0.55 -7.28
C LEU A 443 2.55 0.25 -8.13
N SER A 444 2.60 0.45 -9.45
CA SER A 444 1.51 0.05 -10.36
C SER A 444 1.26 -1.47 -10.38
N LYS A 445 2.27 -2.29 -10.04
CA LYS A 445 2.19 -3.76 -9.98
C LYS A 445 1.92 -4.30 -8.59
N ALA A 446 1.79 -3.41 -7.60
CA ALA A 446 1.66 -3.78 -6.19
C ALA A 446 0.19 -3.92 -5.73
N SER A 447 -0.76 -4.01 -6.67
CA SER A 447 -2.19 -4.20 -6.34
C SER A 447 -2.39 -5.46 -5.50
N GLY A 448 -3.02 -5.32 -4.34
CA GLY A 448 -3.21 -6.40 -3.36
C GLY A 448 -2.25 -6.35 -2.17
N ALA A 449 -1.15 -5.59 -2.23
CA ALA A 449 -0.30 -5.37 -1.07
C ALA A 449 -1.03 -4.51 -0.03
N LYS A 450 -1.04 -4.95 1.23
CA LYS A 450 -1.78 -4.31 2.32
C LYS A 450 -1.32 -2.86 2.58
N GLU A 451 -0.02 -2.61 2.53
CA GLU A 451 0.59 -1.30 2.77
C GLU A 451 0.70 -0.42 1.51
N LEU A 452 0.08 -0.81 0.37
CA LEU A 452 0.22 -0.10 -0.90
C LEU A 452 -0.13 1.39 -0.80
N ASN A 453 -1.20 1.70 -0.08
CA ASN A 453 -1.68 3.08 0.08
C ASN A 453 -0.64 3.98 0.79
N GLU A 454 0.10 3.42 1.75
CA GLU A 454 1.21 4.13 2.39
C GLU A 454 2.34 4.42 1.40
N ALA A 455 2.75 3.42 0.62
CA ALA A 455 3.78 3.57 -0.40
C ALA A 455 3.38 4.58 -1.50
N LEU A 456 2.12 4.57 -1.93
CA LEU A 456 1.56 5.58 -2.84
C LEU A 456 1.54 6.97 -2.20
N GLY A 457 1.21 7.07 -0.91
CA GLY A 457 1.30 8.33 -0.16
C GLY A 457 2.71 8.94 -0.23
N ASN A 458 3.75 8.12 -0.06
CA ASN A 458 5.14 8.55 -0.21
C ASN A 458 5.46 9.05 -1.63
N LEU A 459 4.99 8.32 -2.66
CA LEU A 459 5.14 8.75 -4.05
C LEU A 459 4.45 10.09 -4.31
N TYR A 460 3.24 10.28 -3.77
CA TYR A 460 2.49 11.53 -3.93
C TYR A 460 3.18 12.72 -3.25
N ILE A 461 3.84 12.54 -2.09
CA ILE A 461 4.69 13.59 -1.51
C ILE A 461 5.82 13.93 -2.49
N ALA A 462 6.53 12.93 -3.00
CA ALA A 462 7.64 13.13 -3.93
C ALA A 462 7.20 13.81 -5.23
N GLN A 463 5.93 13.69 -5.62
CA GLN A 463 5.31 14.36 -6.77
C GLN A 463 4.69 15.73 -6.45
N GLY A 464 4.73 16.19 -5.19
CA GLY A 464 4.12 17.46 -4.77
C GLY A 464 2.59 17.42 -4.61
N GLN A 465 1.99 16.23 -4.59
CA GLN A 465 0.54 16.00 -4.56
C GLN A 465 0.06 15.75 -3.12
N TYR A 466 0.17 16.76 -2.25
CA TYR A 466 0.02 16.57 -0.80
C TYR A 466 -1.39 16.14 -0.36
N ASP A 467 -2.45 16.69 -0.95
CA ASP A 467 -3.82 16.28 -0.61
C ASP A 467 -4.11 14.81 -0.97
N ARG A 468 -3.57 14.36 -2.11
CA ARG A 468 -3.61 12.94 -2.51
C ARG A 468 -2.78 12.09 -1.58
N ALA A 469 -1.61 12.57 -1.15
CA ALA A 469 -0.77 11.88 -0.17
C ALA A 469 -1.52 11.69 1.16
N VAL A 470 -2.13 12.75 1.72
CA VAL A 470 -2.91 12.67 2.96
C VAL A 470 -4.06 11.66 2.84
N SER A 471 -4.76 11.65 1.70
CA SER A 471 -5.84 10.71 1.43
C SER A 471 -5.32 9.27 1.36
N ALA A 472 -4.19 9.05 0.70
CA ALA A 472 -3.56 7.73 0.58
C ALA A 472 -3.05 7.20 1.93
N PHE A 473 -2.40 8.02 2.75
CA PHE A 473 -1.96 7.58 4.08
C PHE A 473 -3.12 7.21 5.01
N GLY A 474 -4.31 7.80 4.84
CA GLY A 474 -5.46 7.53 5.70
C GLY A 474 -5.13 7.75 7.18
N ASP A 475 -5.07 6.65 7.94
CA ASP A 475 -4.77 6.60 9.37
C ASP A 475 -3.34 6.14 9.72
N THR A 476 -2.47 5.92 8.74
CA THR A 476 -1.07 5.54 8.96
C THR A 476 -0.35 6.55 9.87
N LYS A 477 0.45 6.03 10.83
CA LYS A 477 1.18 6.81 11.84
C LYS A 477 2.68 6.82 11.58
N THR A 478 3.09 7.43 10.47
CA THR A 478 4.50 7.53 10.04
C THR A 478 4.94 8.99 9.88
N ASN A 479 6.24 9.23 9.85
CA ASN A 479 6.79 10.57 9.61
C ASN A 479 6.36 11.10 8.24
N SER A 480 6.26 10.25 7.22
CA SER A 480 5.80 10.66 5.89
C SER A 480 4.33 11.08 5.91
N ALA A 481 3.47 10.36 6.64
CA ALA A 481 2.06 10.76 6.79
C ALA A 481 1.93 12.13 7.45
N ALA A 482 2.73 12.39 8.49
CA ALA A 482 2.78 13.70 9.14
C ALA A 482 3.35 14.79 8.23
N LEU A 483 4.40 14.49 7.45
CA LEU A 483 4.96 15.40 6.46
C LEU A 483 3.90 15.82 5.43
N ALA A 484 3.15 14.87 4.85
CA ALA A 484 2.05 15.17 3.95
C ALA A 484 1.00 16.10 4.60
N GLN A 485 0.65 15.84 5.86
CA GLN A 485 -0.32 16.64 6.61
C GLN A 485 0.21 18.07 6.89
N ILE A 486 1.50 18.24 7.21
CA ILE A 486 2.13 19.56 7.38
C ILE A 486 2.11 20.34 6.06
N LEU A 487 2.42 19.69 4.95
CA LEU A 487 2.43 20.31 3.62
C LEU A 487 1.02 20.66 3.12
N ALA A 488 0.03 19.83 3.45
CA ALA A 488 -1.39 20.11 3.23
C ALA A 488 -2.01 21.08 4.26
N LYS A 489 -1.21 21.57 5.23
CA LYS A 489 -1.62 22.50 6.30
C LYS A 489 -2.65 21.94 7.29
N ASP A 490 -2.78 20.61 7.37
CA ASP A 490 -3.56 19.93 8.41
C ASP A 490 -2.70 19.69 9.66
N TYR A 491 -2.41 20.80 10.36
CA TYR A 491 -1.50 20.82 11.50
C TYR A 491 -1.99 20.02 12.70
N ASN A 492 -3.31 19.94 12.91
CA ASN A 492 -3.86 19.17 14.02
C ASN A 492 -3.70 17.67 13.77
N LYS A 493 -3.99 17.20 12.56
CA LYS A 493 -3.76 15.79 12.20
C LYS A 493 -2.26 15.47 12.24
N ALA A 494 -1.41 16.35 11.71
CA ALA A 494 0.05 16.18 11.77
C ALA A 494 0.56 15.98 13.20
N LYS A 495 0.11 16.82 14.14
CA LYS A 495 0.46 16.72 15.56
C LYS A 495 0.10 15.35 16.15
N ASN A 496 -1.13 14.90 15.91
CA ASN A 496 -1.64 13.63 16.43
C ASN A 496 -0.91 12.44 15.81
N THR A 497 -0.61 12.51 14.51
CA THR A 497 0.15 11.51 13.77
C THR A 497 1.56 11.36 14.35
N LEU A 498 2.31 12.47 14.50
CA LEU A 498 3.66 12.46 15.07
C LEU A 498 3.69 11.91 16.50
N ALA A 499 2.72 12.28 17.33
CA ALA A 499 2.61 11.77 18.70
C ALA A 499 2.31 10.26 18.78
N SER A 500 1.83 9.66 17.68
CA SER A 500 1.44 8.25 17.61
C SER A 500 2.40 7.39 16.77
N VAL A 501 3.54 7.94 16.33
CA VAL A 501 4.57 7.16 15.62
C VAL A 501 5.13 6.10 16.56
N ALA A 502 5.07 4.83 16.16
CA ALA A 502 5.43 3.72 17.05
C ALA A 502 6.91 3.73 17.49
N LYS A 503 7.80 4.22 16.63
CA LYS A 503 9.24 4.36 16.89
C LYS A 503 9.70 5.78 16.52
N PRO A 504 9.51 6.78 17.39
CA PRO A 504 9.87 8.17 17.11
C PRO A 504 11.38 8.35 16.93
N ASP A 505 11.81 8.82 15.77
CA ASP A 505 13.21 9.09 15.45
C ASP A 505 13.53 10.59 15.55
N ALA A 506 14.73 11.00 15.11
CA ALA A 506 15.13 12.40 15.10
C ALA A 506 14.25 13.26 14.16
N TYR A 507 13.76 12.68 13.07
CA TYR A 507 12.91 13.37 12.10
C TYR A 507 11.47 13.50 12.57
N THR A 508 10.97 12.61 13.42
CA THR A 508 9.70 12.79 14.13
C THR A 508 9.73 14.08 14.95
N ASP A 509 10.80 14.29 15.72
CA ASP A 509 10.98 15.50 16.53
C ASP A 509 11.25 16.75 15.67
N TYR A 510 12.02 16.61 14.59
CA TYR A 510 12.29 17.73 13.67
C TYR A 510 11.00 18.22 12.99
N LEU A 511 10.14 17.29 12.53
CA LEU A 511 8.84 17.64 11.96
C LEU A 511 7.92 18.29 13.01
N MET A 512 7.99 17.89 14.28
CA MET A 512 7.28 18.56 15.37
C MET A 512 7.81 20.00 15.59
N ALA A 513 9.11 20.23 15.42
CA ALA A 513 9.67 21.59 15.45
C ALA A 513 9.17 22.43 14.26
N VAL A 514 9.17 21.87 13.04
CA VAL A 514 8.61 22.53 11.85
C VAL A 514 7.13 22.88 12.05
N LEU A 515 6.35 21.96 12.61
CA LEU A 515 4.95 22.20 12.98
C LEU A 515 4.83 23.35 13.99
N GLY A 516 5.71 23.39 15.00
CA GLY A 516 5.81 24.50 15.95
C GLY A 516 6.06 25.83 15.25
N ALA A 517 6.96 25.87 14.28
CA ALA A 517 7.29 27.09 13.55
C ALA A 517 6.12 27.58 12.69
N ARG A 518 5.47 26.66 11.95
CA ARG A 518 4.28 26.96 11.14
C ARG A 518 3.05 27.35 11.96
N THR A 519 2.98 26.93 13.23
CA THR A 519 1.91 27.33 14.18
C THR A 519 2.31 28.47 15.12
N ASN A 520 3.47 29.10 14.92
CA ASN A 520 4.05 30.14 15.79
C ASN A 520 4.17 29.73 17.27
N ASN A 521 4.38 28.44 17.56
CA ASN A 521 4.58 27.93 18.91
C ASN A 521 6.08 27.80 19.22
N ALA A 522 6.67 28.86 19.75
CA ALA A 522 8.11 28.93 20.07
C ALA A 522 8.58 27.81 21.01
N SER A 523 7.77 27.46 22.03
CA SER A 523 8.12 26.43 22.99
C SER A 523 8.17 25.04 22.34
N MET A 524 7.25 24.76 21.41
CA MET A 524 7.28 23.52 20.62
C MET A 524 8.50 23.45 19.71
N VAL A 525 8.90 24.57 19.09
CA VAL A 525 10.12 24.64 18.26
C VAL A 525 11.35 24.27 19.08
N THR A 526 11.60 24.96 20.20
CA THR A 526 12.85 24.76 20.96
C THR A 526 12.90 23.39 21.63
N SER A 527 11.80 22.94 22.25
CA SER A 527 11.75 21.62 22.90
C SER A 527 11.90 20.46 21.92
N SER A 528 11.20 20.50 20.78
CA SER A 528 11.27 19.42 19.79
C SER A 528 12.61 19.42 19.06
N LEU A 529 13.15 20.59 18.70
CA LEU A 529 14.46 20.65 18.04
C LEU A 529 15.59 20.16 18.95
N LYS A 530 15.53 20.45 20.25
CA LYS A 530 16.48 19.92 21.23
C LYS A 530 16.47 18.38 21.25
N ASN A 531 15.30 17.77 21.21
CA ASN A 531 15.17 16.30 21.14
C ASN A 531 15.71 15.75 19.83
N ALA A 532 15.40 16.41 18.70
CA ALA A 532 15.90 16.02 17.39
C ALA A 532 17.44 16.03 17.35
N VAL A 533 18.08 17.11 17.81
CA VAL A 533 19.55 17.28 17.85
C VAL A 533 20.20 16.29 18.81
N ALA A 534 19.55 15.96 19.93
CA ALA A 534 20.06 14.95 20.85
C ALA A 534 20.13 13.55 20.23
N LYS A 535 19.18 13.22 19.33
CA LYS A 535 19.18 11.96 18.57
C LYS A 535 20.09 12.01 17.36
N GLU A 536 20.15 13.15 16.66
CA GLU A 536 20.94 13.34 15.46
C GLU A 536 21.58 14.75 15.45
N PRO A 537 22.85 14.89 15.89
CA PRO A 537 23.51 16.19 16.01
C PRO A 537 23.65 16.99 14.70
N SER A 538 23.65 16.33 13.54
CA SER A 538 23.67 17.01 12.23
C SER A 538 22.46 17.92 12.00
N LEU A 539 21.34 17.67 12.68
CA LEU A 539 20.13 18.48 12.55
C LEU A 539 20.28 19.89 13.10
N ALA A 540 21.25 20.17 13.98
CA ALA A 540 21.53 21.52 14.46
C ALA A 540 21.95 22.44 13.30
N LYS A 541 22.93 21.98 12.50
CA LYS A 541 23.41 22.71 11.31
C LYS A 541 22.31 22.88 10.27
N LYS A 542 21.46 21.86 10.09
CA LYS A 542 20.29 21.95 9.21
C LYS A 542 19.36 23.07 9.69
N ALA A 543 18.95 23.04 10.95
CA ALA A 543 18.03 24.02 11.53
C ALA A 543 18.55 25.46 11.48
N ALA A 544 19.86 25.67 11.64
CA ALA A 544 20.49 27.00 11.51
C ALA A 544 20.36 27.64 10.12
N SER A 545 20.04 26.81 9.11
CA SER A 545 19.90 27.22 7.71
C SER A 545 18.49 27.04 7.16
N ASP A 546 17.60 26.41 7.93
CA ASP A 546 16.27 26.05 7.48
C ASP A 546 15.32 27.24 7.63
N LEU A 547 14.79 27.71 6.51
CA LEU A 547 13.92 28.88 6.48
C LEU A 547 12.58 28.67 7.19
N GLU A 548 12.18 27.43 7.50
CA GLU A 548 11.07 27.18 8.43
C GLU A 548 11.28 27.91 9.76
N PHE A 549 12.54 28.02 10.20
CA PHE A 549 12.90 28.62 11.48
C PHE A 549 13.40 30.06 11.37
N ALA A 550 13.27 30.73 10.22
CA ALA A 550 13.84 32.06 9.99
C ALA A 550 13.42 33.09 11.05
N LYS A 551 12.17 33.00 11.57
CA LYS A 551 11.67 33.88 12.65
C LYS A 551 12.39 33.70 13.99
N TYR A 552 13.09 32.59 14.18
CA TYR A 552 13.73 32.19 15.43
C TYR A 552 15.26 32.36 15.38
N PHE A 553 15.86 32.77 14.26
CA PHE A 553 17.32 32.96 14.14
C PHE A 553 17.89 34.06 15.05
N THR A 554 17.05 34.94 15.58
CA THR A 554 17.45 35.94 16.60
C THR A 554 17.11 35.52 18.02
N ASN A 555 16.43 34.38 18.21
CA ASN A 555 16.10 33.84 19.52
C ASN A 555 17.33 33.11 20.11
N ALA A 556 17.79 33.56 21.27
CA ALA A 556 19.01 33.03 21.90
C ALA A 556 18.90 31.53 22.27
N GLU A 557 17.73 31.09 22.73
CA GLU A 557 17.47 29.68 23.08
C GLU A 557 17.54 28.79 21.83
N PHE A 558 16.87 29.18 20.74
CA PHE A 558 16.96 28.49 19.46
C PHE A 558 18.40 28.42 18.95
N MET A 559 19.11 29.55 18.95
CA MET A 559 20.49 29.60 18.45
C MET A 559 21.45 28.75 19.28
N SER A 560 21.22 28.59 20.59
CA SER A 560 22.01 27.68 21.41
C SER A 560 21.84 26.20 21.05
N ILE A 561 20.72 25.83 20.42
CA ILE A 561 20.45 24.46 19.96
C ILE A 561 20.97 24.24 18.53
N ALA A 562 20.89 25.28 17.69
CA ALA A 562 21.23 25.22 16.27
C ALA A 562 22.72 25.54 15.95
N GLN A 563 23.59 25.67 16.97
CA GLN A 563 25.02 26.00 16.80
C GLN A 563 25.92 24.77 16.69
#